data_AF-A0A821TKY5-F1
#
_entry.id   AF-A0A821TKY5-F1
#
_cell.length_a   1.000
_cell.length_b   1.000
_cell.length_c   1.000
_cell.angle_alpha   90.00
_cell.angle_beta   90.00
_cell.angle_gamma   90.00
#
_symmetry.space_group_name_H-M   'P 1'
#
loop_
_entity.id
_entity.type
_entity.pdbx_description
1 polymer ?
#
loop_
_entity_poly.entity_id
_entity_poly.type
_entity_poly.pdbx_seq_one_letter_code
_entity_poly.pdbx_strand_id
1 'polypeptide(L)'
;MCKYLPRTTDYALVNVAELQMPWFKSKGSNPVMTVYNSYSYTEDIKYEARLLKLPLDYGSFKLVILVPTEKGTVCGLFQRLVENGVSSALQSIQPLFTVISDLKSPNINFYEENEFMLEKSEKEEPCQGLSIGSVNIHDEGVLLKCLTCIHSQGSSQPDTQSCASFAHTQRFLFTIMYNDFAMFTGQYVSH
;
A
#
# COMPACT_ATOMS: atom_id res chain seq x y z
N MET A 1 9.57 -19.45 -9.24
CA MET A 1 8.16 -19.88 -9.02
C MET A 1 8.18 -21.17 -8.22
N CYS A 2 7.50 -21.17 -7.07
CA CYS A 2 7.27 -22.28 -6.11
C CYS A 2 8.50 -23.10 -5.66
N LYS A 3 9.47 -22.46 -4.98
CA LYS A 3 10.46 -23.16 -4.15
C LYS A 3 9.97 -23.46 -2.72
N TYR A 4 8.75 -23.05 -2.37
CA TYR A 4 8.30 -22.90 -0.99
C TYR A 4 7.15 -23.82 -0.56
N LEU A 5 6.66 -24.71 -1.42
CA LEU A 5 5.64 -25.67 -0.98
C LEU A 5 6.30 -26.85 -0.26
N PRO A 6 5.95 -27.13 1.01
CA PRO A 6 6.39 -28.33 1.68
C PRO A 6 6.08 -29.58 0.85
N ARG A 7 6.96 -30.59 0.90
CA ARG A 7 6.73 -31.87 0.20
C ARG A 7 5.51 -32.63 0.71
N THR A 8 5.01 -32.24 1.88
CA THR A 8 3.85 -32.80 2.57
C THR A 8 2.54 -32.07 2.24
N THR A 9 2.55 -31.11 1.32
CA THR A 9 1.34 -30.41 0.90
C THR A 9 0.46 -31.29 0.02
N ASP A 10 -0.78 -31.53 0.45
CA ASP A 10 -1.78 -32.28 -0.31
C ASP A 10 -2.48 -31.39 -1.36
N TYR A 11 -2.79 -30.14 -0.99
CA TYR A 11 -3.38 -29.16 -1.87
C TYR A 11 -2.88 -27.75 -1.55
N ALA A 12 -2.79 -26.92 -2.59
CA ALA A 12 -2.45 -25.51 -2.48
C ALA A 12 -3.34 -24.66 -3.38
N LEU A 13 -3.86 -23.56 -2.84
CA LEU A 13 -4.46 -22.47 -3.59
C LEU A 13 -3.38 -21.41 -3.82
N VAL A 14 -3.06 -21.14 -5.08
CA VAL A 14 -2.06 -20.13 -5.45
C VAL A 14 -2.72 -19.07 -6.32
N ASN A 15 -2.62 -17.82 -5.88
CA ASN A 15 -2.97 -16.64 -6.65
C ASN A 15 -1.69 -15.89 -7.02
N VAL A 16 -1.53 -15.55 -8.30
CA VAL A 16 -0.42 -14.73 -8.79
C VAL A 16 -0.99 -13.60 -9.61
N ALA A 17 -0.61 -12.37 -9.27
CA ALA A 17 -1.00 -11.17 -9.99
C ALA A 17 0.26 -10.37 -10.36
N GLU A 18 0.32 -9.92 -11.60
CA GLU A 18 1.34 -8.99 -12.08
C GLU A 18 0.64 -7.86 -12.85
N LEU A 19 0.90 -6.62 -12.44
CA LEU A 19 0.27 -5.42 -12.96
C LEU A 19 1.37 -4.41 -13.29
N GLN A 20 1.52 -4.09 -14.57
CA GLN A 20 2.35 -2.99 -15.04
C GLN A 20 1.43 -1.82 -15.41
N MET A 21 1.54 -0.74 -14.65
CA MET A 21 0.64 0.40 -14.69
C MET A 21 1.45 1.67 -14.98
N PRO A 22 1.44 2.18 -16.22
CA PRO A 22 2.13 3.42 -16.56
C PRO A 22 1.52 4.64 -15.85
N TRP A 23 2.25 5.75 -15.75
CA TRP A 23 1.65 7.02 -15.32
C TRP A 23 0.64 7.54 -16.34
N PHE A 24 -0.50 8.05 -15.87
CA PHE A 24 -1.49 8.69 -16.75
C PHE A 24 -0.93 9.95 -17.40
N LYS A 25 -1.04 10.04 -18.73
CA LYS A 25 -0.62 11.17 -19.55
C LYS A 25 -1.75 11.60 -20.46
N SER A 26 -2.24 12.83 -20.31
CA SER A 26 -3.09 13.42 -21.35
C SER A 26 -2.28 13.67 -22.62
N LYS A 27 -2.95 13.59 -23.78
CA LYS A 27 -2.30 13.78 -25.08
C LYS A 27 -1.55 15.11 -25.12
N GLY A 28 -0.25 15.05 -25.36
CA GLY A 28 0.60 16.23 -25.53
C GLY A 28 1.00 16.94 -24.22
N SER A 29 0.79 16.34 -23.06
CA SER A 29 1.22 16.90 -21.78
C SER A 29 2.08 15.93 -20.96
N ASN A 30 2.84 16.47 -20.03
CA ASN A 30 3.50 15.67 -19.00
C ASN A 30 2.47 15.07 -18.04
N PRO A 31 2.79 13.94 -17.37
CA PRO A 31 1.98 13.43 -16.27
C PRO A 31 1.93 14.45 -15.13
N VAL A 32 0.77 14.54 -14.50
CA VAL A 32 0.53 15.42 -13.35
C VAL A 32 0.04 14.61 -12.15
N MET A 33 0.30 15.13 -10.95
CA MET A 33 -0.24 14.62 -9.70
C MET A 33 -1.09 15.68 -9.01
N THR A 34 -2.06 15.25 -8.20
CA THR A 34 -2.83 16.14 -7.33
C THR A 34 -2.23 16.14 -5.94
N VAL A 35 -1.95 17.32 -5.40
CA VAL A 35 -1.38 17.53 -4.07
C VAL A 35 -2.45 18.16 -3.18
N TYR A 36 -2.81 17.45 -2.13
CA TYR A 36 -3.73 17.90 -1.08
C TYR A 36 -2.91 18.29 0.14
N ASN A 37 -3.05 19.54 0.58
CA ASN A 37 -2.32 20.10 1.72
C ASN A 37 -3.30 20.57 2.79
N SER A 38 -2.98 20.30 4.05
CA SER A 38 -3.66 20.87 5.21
C SER A 38 -2.71 21.61 6.12
N TYR A 39 -3.19 22.61 6.86
CA TYR A 39 -2.34 23.44 7.73
C TYR A 39 -3.01 23.79 9.07
N SER A 40 -2.17 24.01 10.09
CA SER A 40 -2.55 24.51 11.41
C SER A 40 -2.33 26.03 11.50
N TYR A 41 -3.22 26.74 12.19
CA TYR A 41 -3.30 28.21 12.23
C TYR A 41 -2.44 28.90 13.30
N THR A 42 -1.58 28.19 14.04
CA THR A 42 -0.64 28.84 14.98
C THR A 42 0.54 29.47 14.23
N GLU A 43 1.14 30.53 14.78
CA GLU A 43 1.93 31.62 14.14
C GLU A 43 3.03 31.27 13.10
N ASP A 44 3.40 30.00 12.96
CA ASP A 44 4.18 29.47 11.83
C ASP A 44 3.31 28.42 11.10
N ILE A 45 2.98 28.63 9.82
CA ILE A 45 2.16 27.68 9.04
C ILE A 45 2.83 26.30 9.05
N LYS A 46 2.30 25.37 9.84
CA LYS A 46 2.70 23.97 9.88
C LYS A 46 1.66 23.13 9.17
N TYR A 47 2.09 22.33 8.20
CA TYR A 47 1.18 21.41 7.51
C TYR A 47 0.88 20.24 8.44
N GLU A 48 -0.37 19.79 8.53
CA GLU A 48 -0.74 18.63 9.38
C GLU A 48 -0.61 17.30 8.63
N ALA A 49 -0.88 17.31 7.32
CA ALA A 49 -0.65 16.19 6.42
C ALA A 49 -0.55 16.68 4.96
N ARG A 50 0.18 15.93 4.14
CA ARG A 50 0.18 16.09 2.68
C ARG A 50 -0.15 14.77 2.00
N LEU A 51 -1.17 14.75 1.16
CA LEU A 51 -1.57 13.58 0.38
C LEU A 51 -1.31 13.85 -1.10
N LEU A 52 -0.56 12.96 -1.75
CA LEU A 52 -0.26 13.00 -3.18
C LEU A 52 -1.08 11.92 -3.87
N LYS A 53 -1.87 12.29 -4.88
CA LYS A 53 -2.60 11.37 -5.74
C LYS A 53 -1.98 11.37 -7.13
N LEU A 54 -1.37 10.24 -7.48
CA LEU A 54 -0.69 10.01 -8.75
C LEU A 54 -1.56 9.07 -9.60
N PRO A 55 -2.19 9.55 -10.69
CA PRO A 55 -3.05 8.74 -11.53
C PRO A 55 -2.22 7.77 -12.39
N LEU A 56 -2.72 6.54 -12.53
CA LEU A 56 -2.14 5.50 -13.38
C LEU A 56 -2.99 5.34 -14.65
N ASP A 57 -2.35 5.04 -15.78
CA ASP A 57 -2.99 4.78 -17.07
C ASP A 57 -3.53 3.34 -17.15
N TYR A 58 -4.28 2.96 -16.13
CA TYR A 58 -4.83 1.61 -16.00
C TYR A 58 -6.17 1.70 -15.28
N GLY A 59 -7.24 1.99 -16.02
CA GLY A 59 -8.59 2.17 -15.46
C GLY A 59 -8.64 3.20 -14.33
N SER A 60 -9.19 2.81 -13.18
CA SER A 60 -9.33 3.68 -12.00
C SER A 60 -8.18 3.55 -10.99
N PHE A 61 -7.03 3.03 -11.42
CA PHE A 61 -5.89 2.88 -10.52
C PHE A 61 -5.21 4.21 -10.21
N LYS A 62 -4.76 4.35 -8.97
CA LYS A 62 -4.00 5.52 -8.49
C LYS A 62 -3.03 5.09 -7.40
N LEU A 63 -1.83 5.67 -7.42
CA LEU A 63 -0.93 5.64 -6.27
C LEU A 63 -1.27 6.84 -5.37
N VAL A 64 -1.47 6.58 -4.08
CA VAL A 64 -1.67 7.61 -3.08
C VAL A 64 -0.53 7.56 -2.08
N ILE A 65 0.17 8.68 -1.89
CA ILE A 65 1.27 8.81 -0.92
C ILE A 65 0.81 9.78 0.16
N LEU A 66 0.89 9.35 1.41
CA LEU A 66 0.69 10.20 2.58
C LEU A 66 2.06 10.57 3.16
N VAL A 67 2.41 11.84 3.05
CA VAL A 67 3.63 12.40 3.63
C VAL A 67 3.29 12.98 5.01
N PRO A 68 3.81 12.37 6.09
CA PRO A 68 3.60 12.87 7.44
C PRO A 68 4.41 14.14 7.67
N THR A 69 3.79 15.14 8.29
CA THR A 69 4.45 16.40 8.68
C THR A 69 4.57 16.54 10.19
N GLU A 70 3.70 15.88 10.97
CA GLU A 70 3.82 15.73 12.43
C GLU A 70 3.58 14.27 12.89
N LYS A 71 4.18 13.88 14.03
CA LYS A 71 4.37 12.48 14.44
C LYS A 71 3.10 11.74 14.97
N GLY A 72 1.91 12.35 14.99
CA GLY A 72 0.71 11.74 15.59
C GLY A 72 -0.52 11.57 14.67
N THR A 73 -0.67 12.43 13.67
CA THR A 73 -1.89 12.56 12.83
C THR A 73 -1.97 11.49 11.71
N VAL A 74 -0.88 10.76 11.50
CA VAL A 74 -0.59 10.00 10.28
C VAL A 74 -1.32 8.66 10.24
N CYS A 75 -1.35 7.93 11.37
CA CYS A 75 -1.94 6.59 11.43
C CYS A 75 -3.45 6.62 11.23
N GLY A 76 -4.17 7.52 11.91
CA GLY A 76 -5.63 7.63 11.77
C GLY A 76 -6.06 8.09 10.38
N LEU A 77 -5.30 9.00 9.77
CA LEU A 77 -5.56 9.45 8.41
C LEU A 77 -5.28 8.34 7.38
N PHE A 78 -4.17 7.61 7.53
CA PHE A 78 -3.85 6.50 6.63
C PHE A 78 -4.85 5.35 6.77
N GLN A 79 -5.29 5.03 7.98
CA GLN A 79 -6.33 4.04 8.21
C GLN A 79 -7.63 4.42 7.49
N ARG A 80 -8.09 5.68 7.63
CA ARG A 80 -9.28 6.17 6.89
C ARG A 80 -9.09 6.10 5.38
N LEU A 81 -7.89 6.40 4.88
CA LEU A 81 -7.57 6.28 3.47
C LEU A 81 -7.69 4.83 2.97
N VAL A 82 -7.16 3.88 3.73
CA VAL A 82 -7.18 2.45 3.38
C VAL A 82 -8.59 1.86 3.46
N GLU A 83 -9.34 2.19 4.51
CA GLU A 83 -10.67 1.63 4.77
C GLU A 83 -11.78 2.30 3.96
N ASN A 84 -11.71 3.62 3.79
CA ASN A 84 -12.84 4.44 3.32
C ASN A 84 -12.51 5.30 2.09
N GLY A 85 -11.30 5.20 1.54
CA GLY A 85 -10.95 5.91 0.32
C GLY A 85 -10.39 7.31 0.51
N VAL A 86 -9.99 7.91 -0.62
CA VAL A 86 -9.37 9.24 -0.64
C VAL A 86 -10.34 10.31 -0.15
N SER A 87 -11.60 10.27 -0.59
CA SER A 87 -12.60 11.28 -0.23
C SER A 87 -12.81 11.37 1.29
N SER A 88 -12.93 10.22 1.94
CA SER A 88 -13.12 10.13 3.40
C SER A 88 -11.88 10.58 4.16
N ALA A 89 -10.69 10.23 3.68
CA ALA A 89 -9.43 10.73 4.23
C ALA A 89 -9.35 12.26 4.14
N LEU A 90 -9.67 12.85 2.99
CA LEU A 90 -9.62 14.30 2.79
C LEU A 90 -10.63 15.08 3.65
N GLN A 91 -11.84 14.54 3.86
CA GLN A 91 -12.83 15.16 4.75
C GLN A 91 -12.38 15.24 6.20
N SER A 92 -11.48 14.34 6.62
CA SER A 92 -10.95 14.33 7.99
C SER A 92 -9.91 15.43 8.26
N ILE A 93 -9.46 16.12 7.20
CA ILE A 93 -8.42 17.14 7.30
C ILE A 93 -9.00 18.48 6.86
N GLN A 94 -9.01 19.46 7.76
CA GLN A 94 -9.47 20.82 7.49
C GLN A 94 -8.59 21.81 8.27
N PRO A 95 -8.22 22.96 7.68
CA PRO A 95 -8.49 23.43 6.31
C PRO A 95 -7.69 22.67 5.23
N LEU A 96 -8.25 22.55 4.01
CA LEU A 96 -7.63 21.85 2.88
C LEU A 96 -7.52 22.76 1.65
N PHE A 97 -6.38 22.72 0.96
CA PHE A 97 -6.26 23.25 -0.40
C PHE A 97 -5.60 22.24 -1.35
N THR A 98 -5.90 22.38 -2.64
CA THR A 98 -5.49 21.44 -3.69
C THR A 98 -4.65 22.14 -4.75
N VAL A 99 -3.55 21.50 -5.15
CA VAL A 99 -2.66 21.97 -6.22
C VAL A 99 -2.45 20.85 -7.23
N ILE A 100 -2.50 21.18 -8.52
CA ILE A 100 -2.03 20.28 -9.59
C ILE A 100 -0.56 20.59 -9.83
N SER A 101 0.29 19.56 -9.80
CA SER A 101 1.74 19.67 -9.97
C SER A 101 2.21 18.67 -11.01
N ASP A 102 3.36 18.96 -11.64
CA ASP A 102 4.10 17.94 -12.38
C ASP A 102 4.34 16.72 -11.49
N LEU A 103 4.14 15.53 -12.06
CA LEU A 103 4.33 14.27 -11.35
C LEU A 103 5.81 14.09 -11.00
N LYS A 104 6.08 13.80 -9.73
CA LYS A 104 7.41 13.43 -9.24
C LYS A 104 7.35 12.02 -8.67
N SER A 105 7.91 11.06 -9.40
CA SER A 105 7.97 9.67 -8.95
C SER A 105 8.96 9.54 -7.79
N PRO A 106 8.62 8.79 -6.72
CA PRO A 106 9.52 8.60 -5.60
C PRO A 106 10.63 7.57 -5.87
N ASN A 107 10.60 6.85 -7.00
CA ASN A 107 11.62 5.89 -7.42
C ASN A 107 12.02 4.88 -6.32
N ILE A 108 11.08 3.99 -5.96
CA ILE A 108 11.22 3.06 -4.83
C ILE A 108 10.98 1.62 -5.27
N ASN A 109 11.68 0.68 -4.64
CA ASN A 109 11.42 -0.74 -4.74
C ASN A 109 11.10 -1.32 -3.37
N PHE A 110 9.99 -2.04 -3.26
CA PHE A 110 9.55 -2.76 -2.07
C PHE A 110 9.42 -4.24 -2.38
N TYR A 111 9.87 -5.06 -1.44
CA TYR A 111 9.65 -6.49 -1.42
C TYR A 111 9.29 -6.89 0.00
N GLU A 112 8.21 -7.64 0.15
CA GLU A 112 7.77 -8.15 1.44
C GLU A 112 7.26 -9.57 1.27
N GLU A 113 7.52 -10.38 2.28
CA GLU A 113 7.14 -11.78 2.36
C GLU A 113 6.63 -12.05 3.77
N ASN A 114 5.39 -12.54 3.86
CA ASN A 114 4.67 -12.74 5.10
C ASN A 114 4.07 -14.15 5.13
N GLU A 115 4.39 -14.91 6.16
CA GLU A 115 3.71 -16.17 6.48
C GLU A 115 2.58 -15.89 7.47
N PHE A 116 1.44 -16.56 7.30
CA PHE A 116 0.29 -16.43 8.17
C PHE A 116 -0.44 -17.76 8.35
N MET A 117 -1.19 -17.90 9.43
CA MET A 117 -2.05 -19.06 9.66
C MET A 117 -3.51 -18.66 9.48
N LEU A 118 -4.29 -19.49 8.80
CA LEU A 118 -5.72 -19.29 8.69
C LEU A 118 -6.43 -19.86 9.92
N GLU A 119 -7.32 -19.08 10.52
CA GLU A 119 -8.12 -19.52 11.66
C GLU A 119 -9.02 -20.69 11.27
N LYS A 120 -9.08 -21.70 12.15
CA LYS A 120 -9.83 -22.94 11.93
C LYS A 120 -11.34 -22.74 12.01
N SER A 121 -12.07 -23.44 11.15
CA SER A 121 -13.38 -23.97 11.52
C SER A 121 -13.19 -25.28 12.31
N GLU A 122 -14.09 -25.62 13.25
CA GLU A 122 -13.93 -26.76 14.20
C GLU A 122 -13.65 -28.14 13.55
N LYS A 123 -13.81 -28.28 12.24
CA LYS A 123 -13.70 -29.55 11.50
C LYS A 123 -12.59 -29.61 10.46
N GLU A 124 -11.78 -28.55 10.30
CA GLU A 124 -10.79 -28.44 9.21
C GLU A 124 -9.34 -28.50 9.71
N GLU A 125 -8.48 -29.05 8.85
CA GLU A 125 -7.04 -29.08 9.07
C GLU A 125 -6.45 -27.66 8.97
N PRO A 126 -5.40 -27.35 9.76
CA PRO A 126 -4.78 -26.03 9.72
C PRO A 126 -4.16 -25.78 8.34
N CYS A 127 -4.48 -24.63 7.75
CA CYS A 127 -3.87 -24.15 6.52
C CYS A 127 -2.85 -23.06 6.83
N GLN A 128 -1.69 -23.13 6.17
CA GLN A 128 -0.69 -22.08 6.20
C GLN A 128 -0.81 -21.23 4.94
N GLY A 129 -0.65 -19.92 5.11
CA GLY A 129 -0.60 -18.93 4.06
C GLY A 129 0.79 -18.33 3.94
N LEU A 130 1.17 -18.01 2.71
CA LEU A 130 2.34 -17.23 2.34
C LEU A 130 1.86 -16.11 1.40
N SER A 131 2.20 -14.87 1.71
CA SER A 131 1.97 -13.72 0.85
C SER A 131 3.29 -13.06 0.52
N ILE A 132 3.62 -12.98 -0.76
CA ILE A 132 4.77 -12.24 -1.28
C ILE A 132 4.25 -11.07 -2.10
N GLY A 133 4.67 -9.86 -1.75
CA GLY A 133 4.36 -8.65 -2.50
C GLY A 133 5.65 -7.97 -2.94
N SER A 134 5.70 -7.51 -4.19
CA SER A 134 6.71 -6.54 -4.60
C SER A 134 6.09 -5.40 -5.38
N VAL A 135 6.58 -4.20 -5.11
CA VAL A 135 6.14 -2.96 -5.74
C VAL A 135 7.36 -2.18 -6.17
N ASN A 136 7.48 -1.95 -7.47
CA ASN A 136 8.47 -1.05 -8.04
C ASN A 136 7.75 0.19 -8.58
N ILE A 137 8.04 1.35 -8.02
CA ILE A 137 7.52 2.65 -8.43
C ILE A 137 8.69 3.39 -9.08
N HIS A 138 8.58 3.73 -10.36
CA HIS A 138 9.65 4.39 -11.11
C HIS A 138 9.13 5.49 -12.03
N ASP A 139 9.97 6.07 -12.86
CA ASP A 139 9.62 7.21 -13.71
C ASP A 139 8.59 6.89 -14.81
N GLU A 140 8.38 5.62 -15.15
CA GLU A 140 7.39 5.23 -16.18
C GLU A 140 6.05 4.81 -15.58
N GLY A 141 6.03 4.38 -14.31
CA GLY A 141 4.82 3.90 -13.66
C GLY A 141 5.08 3.07 -12.41
N VAL A 142 4.16 2.13 -12.18
CA VAL A 142 4.18 1.17 -11.08
C VAL A 142 4.13 -0.25 -11.63
N LEU A 143 5.06 -1.08 -11.21
CA LEU A 143 5.02 -2.54 -11.39
C LEU A 143 4.70 -3.19 -10.05
N LEU A 144 3.53 -3.83 -9.95
CA LEU A 144 3.07 -4.57 -8.78
C LEU A 144 3.09 -6.06 -9.10
N LYS A 145 3.69 -6.87 -8.24
CA LYS A 145 3.63 -8.33 -8.28
C LYS A 145 3.18 -8.85 -6.93
N CYS A 146 2.13 -9.65 -6.91
CA CYS A 146 1.64 -10.31 -5.72
C CYS A 146 1.55 -11.81 -5.95
N LEU A 147 1.95 -12.58 -4.95
CA LEU A 147 1.71 -14.00 -4.85
C LEU A 147 1.08 -14.26 -3.50
N THR A 148 -0.04 -14.96 -3.49
CA THR A 148 -0.64 -15.50 -2.27
C THR A 148 -0.77 -16.99 -2.46
N CYS A 149 -0.26 -17.76 -1.51
CA CYS A 149 -0.30 -19.21 -1.52
C CYS A 149 -0.90 -19.66 -0.19
N ILE A 150 -1.92 -20.51 -0.23
CA ILE A 150 -2.51 -21.15 0.93
C ILE A 150 -2.39 -22.66 0.72
N HIS A 151 -1.87 -23.39 1.69
CA HIS A 151 -1.70 -24.83 1.56
C HIS A 151 -2.00 -25.59 2.86
N SER A 152 -2.38 -26.86 2.72
CA SER A 152 -2.51 -27.77 3.87
C SER A 152 -1.15 -28.05 4.50
N GLN A 153 -1.16 -28.26 5.82
CA GLN A 153 0.05 -28.50 6.60
C GLN A 153 0.31 -30.00 6.78
N GLY A 154 1.53 -30.44 6.48
CA GLY A 154 2.12 -31.60 7.16
C GLY A 154 2.87 -31.12 8.41
N SER A 155 2.57 -31.70 9.57
CA SER A 155 3.05 -31.36 10.92
C SER A 155 4.38 -30.59 11.04
N SER A 156 4.35 -29.26 11.01
CA SER A 156 5.45 -28.42 11.50
C SER A 156 4.95 -26.99 11.69
N GLN A 157 4.71 -26.61 12.96
CA GLN A 157 4.24 -25.29 13.36
C GLN A 157 5.16 -24.18 12.84
N PRO A 158 4.64 -23.15 12.15
CA PRO A 158 5.33 -21.89 11.98
C PRO A 158 5.08 -21.00 13.20
N ASP A 159 6.11 -20.26 13.60
CA ASP A 159 6.01 -19.25 14.64
C ASP A 159 5.12 -18.09 14.17
N THR A 160 3.95 -17.96 14.81
CA THR A 160 3.08 -16.79 14.66
C THR A 160 3.77 -15.54 15.20
N GLN A 161 4.11 -14.59 14.31
CA GLN A 161 4.27 -13.19 14.69
C GLN A 161 3.16 -12.33 14.10
N SER A 162 2.46 -11.63 15.00
CA SER A 162 1.32 -10.78 14.72
C SER A 162 1.72 -9.41 14.18
N CYS A 163 0.83 -8.86 13.35
CA CYS A 163 0.53 -7.44 13.14
C CYS A 163 1.75 -6.51 13.01
N ALA A 164 2.02 -6.09 11.77
CA ALA A 164 2.99 -5.05 11.45
C ALA A 164 2.76 -3.80 12.33
N SER A 165 3.62 -3.62 13.34
CA SER A 165 3.67 -2.38 14.10
C SER A 165 4.37 -1.34 13.24
N PHE A 166 3.68 -0.25 12.90
CA PHE A 166 4.24 0.83 12.10
C PHE A 166 5.35 1.56 12.90
N ALA A 167 6.61 1.26 12.59
CA ALA A 167 7.78 1.85 13.26
C ALA A 167 7.83 3.38 13.09
N HIS A 168 8.30 4.10 14.11
CA HIS A 168 8.19 5.56 14.29
C HIS A 168 9.28 6.41 13.60
N THR A 169 9.78 5.97 12.44
CA THR A 169 10.76 6.69 11.60
C THR A 169 10.27 6.83 10.15
N GLN A 170 8.99 7.19 9.98
CA GLN A 170 8.33 7.27 8.68
C GLN A 170 8.85 8.43 7.82
N ARG A 171 9.26 8.13 6.58
CA ARG A 171 9.42 9.15 5.52
C ARG A 171 8.09 9.41 4.80
N PHE A 172 7.31 8.36 4.51
CA PHE A 172 5.91 8.44 4.06
C PHE A 172 5.24 7.06 4.08
N LEU A 173 3.91 7.06 4.06
CA LEU A 173 3.06 5.89 3.83
C LEU A 173 2.50 5.95 2.41
N PHE A 174 2.18 4.82 1.80
CA PHE A 174 1.55 4.80 0.49
C PHE A 174 0.57 3.65 0.33
N THR A 175 -0.36 3.81 -0.63
CA THR A 175 -1.25 2.75 -1.07
C THR A 175 -1.49 2.83 -2.57
N ILE A 176 -1.59 1.67 -3.22
CA ILE A 176 -2.09 1.54 -4.59
C ILE A 176 -3.58 1.23 -4.47
N MET A 177 -4.40 2.09 -5.06
CA MET A 177 -5.86 1.97 -4.96
C MET A 177 -6.47 1.71 -6.32
N TYR A 178 -7.51 0.87 -6.35
CA TYR A 178 -8.43 0.75 -7.47
C TYR A 178 -9.77 1.35 -7.06
N ASN A 179 -10.21 2.40 -7.77
CA ASN A 179 -11.28 3.27 -7.27
C ASN A 179 -10.91 3.82 -5.89
N ASP A 180 -11.62 3.47 -4.83
CA ASP A 180 -11.33 3.86 -3.44
C ASP A 180 -11.01 2.64 -2.54
N PHE A 181 -10.68 1.50 -3.14
CA PHE A 181 -10.23 0.31 -2.43
C PHE A 181 -8.70 0.20 -2.45
N ALA A 182 -8.08 0.08 -1.29
CA ALA A 182 -6.65 -0.18 -1.17
C ALA A 182 -6.34 -1.62 -1.59
N MET A 183 -5.54 -1.78 -2.65
CA MET A 183 -5.08 -3.08 -3.17
C MET A 183 -3.71 -3.46 -2.61
N PHE A 184 -2.90 -2.46 -2.28
CA PHE A 184 -1.58 -2.63 -1.70
C PHE A 184 -1.30 -1.45 -0.77
N THR A 185 -0.63 -1.70 0.35
CA THR A 185 -0.21 -0.66 1.31
C THR A 185 1.25 -0.87 1.66
N GLY A 186 1.99 0.21 1.88
CA GLY A 186 3.38 0.11 2.32
C GLY A 186 3.84 1.34 3.07
N GLN A 187 4.97 1.18 3.77
CA GLN A 187 5.62 2.21 4.56
C GLN A 187 7.07 2.35 4.10
N TYR A 188 7.49 3.58 3.74
CA TYR A 188 8.89 3.86 3.48
C TYR A 188 9.58 4.40 4.74
N VAL A 189 10.65 3.70 5.17
CA VAL A 189 11.44 4.06 6.35
C VAL A 189 12.87 4.44 5.94
N SER A 190 13.32 5.53 6.53
CA SER A 190 14.71 5.98 6.61
C SER A 190 15.67 5.09 7.38
N HIS A 191 16.70 4.52 6.75
CA HIS A 191 17.95 4.24 7.46
C HIS A 191 18.92 5.40 7.24
#